data_AF-A0A550H7R2-F1
#
_entry.id   AF-A0A550H7R2-F1
#
_cell.length_a   1.000
_cell.length_b   1.000
_cell.length_c   1.000
_cell.angle_alpha   90.00
_cell.angle_beta   90.00
_cell.angle_gamma   90.00
#
_symmetry.space_group_name_H-M   'P 1'
#
loop_
_entity.id
_entity.type
_entity.pdbx_description
1 polymer ?
#
loop_
_entity_poly.entity_id
_entity_poly.type
_entity_poly.pdbx_seq_one_letter_code
_entity_poly.pdbx_strand_id
1 'polypeptide(L)'
;MMTQQDIARVKQIIQSIDPTHAETVLQKLPSLRTGEFLMLSPDVYDDVVNFQVRWLVTDHLTLDEQDIPASMLPEAKQFFAKYQIIEEKTKKKKVQTVLAAAPPPEKTLPERIKLFLNSVRKSVSAEYVAENLGALVKDVEKALNSLVKSKVVKRSRAVGDDEYLYWLSKFGFEPSKNVLGEVLAIPTRITQVEAFNRAKSWLEGSLFSKKEEFYDAKFSHMPIWKVSATREAKRLLFFSKEEVDTYYVSAVTGALISLERGAMLFHTVMTKSAEKLKDFDDDDDITFIPRLPIEVPRIPKVKIGMKKIYSKLKLTLGVKPVYSELVLLPIWNLKVKHKKKNKKRSIFMDAATGRRLVGNFKSKAQSPRKR
;
A
#
# COMPACT_ATOMS: atom_id res chain seq x y z
N MET A 1 22.10 -9.77 21.12
CA MET A 1 22.50 -8.65 22.00
C MET A 1 23.91 -8.24 21.58
N MET A 2 24.10 -7.01 21.11
CA MET A 2 25.44 -6.47 20.81
C MET A 2 26.22 -6.29 22.12
N THR A 3 27.52 -6.60 22.11
CA THR A 3 28.38 -6.43 23.28
C THR A 3 28.87 -4.98 23.37
N GLN A 4 29.19 -4.49 24.58
CA GLN A 4 29.73 -3.12 24.76
C GLN A 4 31.01 -2.87 23.93
N GLN A 5 31.75 -3.94 23.61
CA GLN A 5 32.95 -3.90 22.80
C GLN A 5 32.65 -3.59 21.32
N ASP A 6 31.53 -4.09 20.78
CA ASP A 6 31.11 -3.83 19.40
C ASP A 6 30.66 -2.37 19.22
N ILE A 7 29.93 -1.83 20.20
CA ILE A 7 29.49 -0.43 20.21
C ILE A 7 30.70 0.51 20.19
N ALA A 8 31.76 0.19 20.95
CA ALA A 8 32.97 1.01 20.99
C ALA A 8 33.72 1.04 19.64
N ARG A 9 33.77 -0.08 18.90
CA ARG A 9 34.38 -0.11 17.55
C ARG A 9 33.56 0.68 16.54
N VAL A 10 32.25 0.49 16.56
CA VAL A 10 31.33 1.15 15.61
C VAL A 10 31.24 2.67 15.88
N LYS A 11 31.42 3.11 17.13
CA LYS A 11 31.45 4.52 17.51
C LYS A 11 32.47 5.35 16.74
N GLN A 12 33.71 4.87 16.62
CA GLN A 12 34.76 5.58 15.88
C GLN A 12 34.42 5.72 14.38
N ILE A 13 33.82 4.68 13.81
CA ILE A 13 33.42 4.66 12.39
C ILE A 13 32.27 5.64 12.14
N ILE A 14 31.22 5.60 12.97
CA ILE A 14 30.07 6.51 12.84
C ILE A 14 30.50 7.97 12.99
N GLN A 15 31.34 8.28 13.98
CA GLN A 15 31.86 9.64 14.19
C GLN A 15 32.70 10.14 13.02
N SER A 16 33.39 9.26 12.30
CA SER A 16 34.18 9.63 11.12
C SER A 16 33.33 9.90 9.88
N ILE A 17 32.16 9.26 9.78
CA ILE A 17 31.25 9.36 8.63
C ILE A 17 30.30 10.55 8.80
N ASP A 18 29.67 10.67 9.96
CA ASP A 18 28.74 11.75 10.26
C ASP A 18 28.82 12.16 11.74
N PRO A 19 29.71 13.12 12.09
CA PRO A 19 29.92 13.56 13.46
C PRO A 19 28.70 14.29 14.04
N THR A 20 27.80 14.82 13.20
CA THR A 20 26.65 15.62 13.64
C THR A 20 25.55 14.74 14.24
N HIS A 21 25.32 13.57 13.64
CA HIS A 21 24.26 12.65 14.06
C HIS A 21 24.77 11.44 14.86
N ALA A 22 26.09 11.32 15.05
CA ALA A 22 26.73 10.17 15.69
C ALA A 22 26.15 9.82 17.07
N GLU A 23 25.93 10.81 17.94
CA GLU A 23 25.45 10.58 19.30
C GLU A 23 24.00 10.05 19.31
N THR A 24 23.16 10.57 18.41
CA THR A 24 21.77 10.13 18.22
C THR A 24 21.70 8.67 17.75
N VAL A 25 22.61 8.26 16.86
CA VAL A 25 22.69 6.86 16.41
C VAL A 25 23.16 5.95 17.52
N LEU A 26 24.20 6.36 18.26
CA LEU A 26 24.76 5.56 19.36
C LEU A 26 23.75 5.30 20.47
N GLN A 27 22.84 6.24 20.74
CA GLN A 27 21.74 6.06 21.70
C GLN A 27 20.67 5.09 21.19
N LYS A 28 20.43 5.02 19.88
CA LYS A 28 19.41 4.15 19.29
C LYS A 28 19.90 2.72 19.04
N LEU A 29 21.19 2.50 18.83
CA LEU A 29 21.77 1.18 18.55
C LEU A 29 21.37 0.08 19.56
N PRO A 30 21.39 0.29 20.89
CA PRO A 30 20.99 -0.73 21.86
C PRO A 30 19.49 -1.07 21.81
N SER A 31 18.68 -0.18 21.24
CA SER A 31 17.22 -0.30 21.19
C SER A 31 16.69 -0.99 19.92
N LEU A 32 17.56 -1.18 18.91
CA LEU A 32 17.20 -1.84 17.66
C LEU A 32 16.89 -3.32 17.88
N ARG A 33 15.76 -3.77 17.34
CA ARG A 33 15.38 -5.17 17.33
C ARG A 33 15.93 -5.87 16.09
N THR A 34 15.98 -7.20 16.12
CA THR A 34 16.36 -8.00 14.96
C THR A 34 15.50 -7.64 13.75
N GLY A 35 16.14 -7.27 12.64
CA GLY A 35 15.48 -6.83 11.40
C GLY A 35 15.26 -5.32 11.29
N GLU A 36 15.63 -4.55 12.32
CA GLU A 36 15.68 -3.09 12.29
C GLU A 36 17.11 -2.61 12.08
N PHE A 37 17.29 -1.65 11.17
CA PHE A 37 18.58 -1.12 10.76
C PHE A 37 18.54 0.41 10.76
N LEU A 38 19.68 1.03 11.06
CA LEU A 38 19.91 2.46 10.90
C LEU A 38 20.90 2.64 9.75
N MET A 39 20.53 3.41 8.74
CA MET A 39 21.41 3.71 7.62
C MET A 39 21.95 5.13 7.75
N LEU A 40 23.27 5.21 7.75
CA LEU A 40 24.05 6.43 7.72
C LEU A 40 24.69 6.53 6.35
N SER A 41 24.25 7.49 5.54
CA SER A 41 24.86 7.77 4.24
C SER A 41 24.72 9.27 3.96
N PRO A 42 25.62 10.10 4.50
CA PRO A 42 25.54 11.56 4.38
C PRO A 42 25.67 12.05 2.94
N ASP A 43 26.20 11.22 2.03
CA ASP A 43 26.26 11.51 0.60
C ASP A 43 24.91 11.39 -0.12
N VAL A 44 23.93 10.71 0.50
CA VAL A 44 22.64 10.36 -0.12
C VAL A 44 21.45 10.85 0.70
N TYR A 45 21.59 10.93 2.03
CA TYR A 45 20.54 11.31 2.96
C TYR A 45 21.05 12.36 3.94
N ASP A 46 20.23 13.39 4.18
CA ASP A 46 20.55 14.47 5.11
C ASP A 46 20.43 14.06 6.59
N ASP A 47 19.79 12.92 6.88
CA ASP A 47 19.58 12.39 8.24
C ASP A 47 19.60 10.85 8.23
N VAL A 48 19.67 10.26 9.43
CA VAL A 48 19.73 8.81 9.68
C VAL A 48 18.40 8.16 9.33
N VAL A 49 18.43 7.22 8.39
CA VAL A 49 17.21 6.55 7.92
C VAL A 49 16.99 5.23 8.66
N ASN A 50 15.81 5.06 9.25
CA ASN A 50 15.41 3.78 9.85
C ASN A 50 14.87 2.83 8.76
N PHE A 51 15.38 1.61 8.74
CA PHE A 51 14.89 0.53 7.88
C PHE A 51 14.39 -0.63 8.72
N GLN A 52 13.31 -1.24 8.24
CA GLN A 52 12.83 -2.50 8.77
C GLN A 52 12.68 -3.48 7.60
N VAL A 53 13.39 -4.60 7.66
CA VAL A 53 13.34 -5.64 6.63
C VAL A 53 12.53 -6.82 7.15
N ARG A 54 11.67 -7.37 6.28
CA ARG A 54 11.07 -8.70 6.54
C ARG A 54 12.13 -9.77 6.28
N TRP A 55 12.07 -10.83 7.07
CA TRP A 55 13.02 -11.94 7.05
C TRP A 55 13.20 -12.51 5.64
N LEU A 56 14.44 -12.85 5.28
CA LEU A 56 14.74 -13.65 4.10
C LEU A 56 14.14 -15.05 4.28
N VAL A 57 13.42 -15.53 3.27
CA VAL A 57 12.88 -16.92 3.19
C VAL A 57 13.96 -17.91 2.72
N THR A 58 15.19 -17.44 2.52
CA THR A 58 16.32 -18.23 2.03
C THR A 58 17.49 -18.13 3.01
N ASP A 59 18.28 -19.19 3.10
CA ASP A 59 19.48 -19.25 3.93
C ASP A 59 20.46 -18.12 3.59
N HIS A 60 21.04 -17.53 4.62
CA HIS A 60 22.02 -16.46 4.47
C HIS A 60 23.39 -17.07 4.11
N LEU A 61 23.75 -17.02 2.82
CA LEU A 61 25.10 -17.36 2.37
C LEU A 61 25.95 -16.09 2.29
N THR A 62 27.03 -16.04 3.06
CA THR A 62 28.05 -15.00 2.90
C THR A 62 29.00 -15.46 1.80
N LEU A 63 29.16 -14.65 0.75
CA LEU A 63 30.06 -14.91 -0.37
C LEU A 63 31.26 -13.98 -0.27
N ASP A 64 32.47 -14.54 -0.31
CA ASP A 64 33.69 -13.75 -0.41
C ASP A 64 33.99 -13.43 -1.89
N GLU A 65 34.94 -12.53 -2.15
CA GLU A 65 35.27 -12.09 -3.52
C GLU A 65 35.61 -13.24 -4.47
N GLN A 66 36.08 -14.37 -3.92
CA GLN A 66 36.41 -15.58 -4.66
C GLN A 66 35.19 -16.44 -5.00
N ASP A 67 34.09 -16.32 -4.25
CA ASP A 67 32.87 -17.10 -4.42
C ASP A 67 31.87 -16.46 -5.40
N ILE A 68 32.02 -15.14 -5.61
CA ILE A 68 31.18 -14.36 -6.53
C ILE A 68 31.26 -14.89 -7.97
N PRO A 69 32.45 -15.19 -8.56
CA PRO A 69 32.54 -15.76 -9.89
C PRO A 69 31.88 -17.13 -9.99
N ALA A 70 31.97 -17.98 -8.96
CA ALA A 70 31.39 -19.31 -8.96
C ALA A 70 29.86 -19.29 -8.87
N SER A 71 29.32 -18.30 -8.16
CA SER A 71 27.87 -18.16 -7.90
C SER A 71 27.11 -17.46 -9.02
N MET A 72 27.80 -16.85 -9.99
CA MET A 72 27.17 -16.19 -11.12
C MET A 72 26.79 -17.16 -12.24
N LEU A 73 25.51 -17.10 -12.64
CA LEU A 73 24.98 -17.83 -13.80
C LEU A 73 25.79 -17.50 -15.08
N PRO A 74 26.08 -18.49 -15.94
CA PRO A 74 26.84 -18.29 -17.18
C PRO A 74 26.27 -17.19 -18.09
N GLU A 75 24.95 -17.05 -18.12
CA GLU A 75 24.23 -16.04 -18.91
C GLU A 75 24.49 -14.63 -18.37
N ALA A 76 24.58 -14.46 -17.05
CA ALA A 76 24.90 -13.19 -16.41
C ALA A 76 26.34 -12.76 -16.72
N LYS A 77 27.30 -13.70 -16.68
CA LYS A 77 28.70 -13.42 -17.04
C LYS A 77 28.84 -12.93 -18.48
N GLN A 78 28.16 -13.59 -19.42
CA GLN A 78 28.17 -13.18 -20.82
C GLN A 78 27.49 -11.82 -21.04
N PHE A 79 26.38 -11.55 -20.33
CA PHE A 79 25.70 -10.27 -20.42
C PHE A 79 26.58 -9.10 -19.95
N PHE A 80 27.37 -9.29 -18.88
CA PHE A 80 28.19 -8.22 -18.32
C PHE A 80 29.57 -8.04 -19.00
N ALA A 81 30.08 -9.06 -19.71
CA ALA A 81 31.34 -8.98 -20.45
C ALA A 81 31.38 -7.82 -21.48
N LYS A 82 30.22 -7.49 -22.09
CA LYS A 82 30.12 -6.38 -23.05
C LYS A 82 30.34 -4.99 -22.44
N TYR A 83 30.18 -4.85 -21.12
CA TYR A 83 30.37 -3.58 -20.42
C TYR A 83 31.81 -3.38 -19.91
N GLN A 84 32.58 -4.46 -19.69
CA GLN A 84 34.00 -4.37 -19.31
C GLN A 84 34.86 -3.78 -20.45
N ILE A 85 34.55 -4.11 -21.70
CA ILE A 85 35.23 -3.57 -22.90
C ILE A 85 34.98 -2.06 -23.06
N ILE A 86 33.85 -1.56 -22.57
CA ILE A 86 33.49 -0.13 -22.62
C ILE A 86 34.28 0.65 -21.56
N GLU A 87 34.53 0.10 -20.38
CA GLU A 87 35.30 0.76 -19.33
C GLU A 87 36.77 0.98 -19.69
N GLU A 88 37.43 0.02 -20.35
CA GLU A 88 38.83 0.17 -20.78
C GLU A 88 39.00 1.25 -21.86
N LYS A 89 38.06 1.34 -22.80
CA LYS A 89 38.03 2.42 -23.82
C LYS A 89 37.73 3.79 -23.19
N THR A 90 36.90 3.83 -22.15
CA THR A 90 36.54 5.07 -21.45
C THR A 90 37.67 5.56 -20.53
N LYS A 91 38.44 4.65 -19.90
CA LYS A 91 39.63 4.98 -19.11
C LYS A 91 40.74 5.60 -19.96
N LYS A 92 41.02 5.07 -21.17
CA LYS A 92 42.02 5.66 -22.08
C LYS A 92 41.62 7.05 -22.59
N LYS A 93 40.32 7.34 -22.74
CA LYS A 93 39.82 8.65 -23.17
C LYS A 93 39.81 9.69 -22.04
N LYS A 94 39.67 9.27 -20.79
CA LYS A 94 39.58 10.15 -19.61
C LYS A 94 40.92 10.78 -19.18
N VAL A 95 42.06 10.13 -19.41
CA VAL A 95 43.37 10.64 -18.94
C VAL A 95 43.80 11.93 -19.65
N GLN A 96 43.32 12.19 -20.87
CA GLN A 96 43.70 13.37 -21.65
C GLN A 96 42.78 14.60 -21.41
N THR A 97 41.73 14.49 -20.60
CA THR A 97 40.69 15.53 -20.45
C THR A 97 40.44 15.94 -18.99
N VAL A 98 41.44 15.81 -18.11
CA VAL A 98 41.30 16.13 -16.66
C VAL A 98 41.75 17.56 -16.32
N LEU A 99 42.11 18.40 -17.29
CA LEU A 99 42.30 19.83 -17.04
C LEU A 99 41.09 20.60 -17.57
N ALA A 100 40.25 21.06 -16.64
CA ALA A 100 38.98 21.79 -16.78
C ALA A 100 37.71 20.94 -16.99
N ALA A 101 37.15 20.40 -15.89
CA ALA A 101 35.73 20.08 -15.82
C ALA A 101 35.16 20.47 -14.45
N ALA A 102 34.16 21.35 -14.48
CA ALA A 102 33.32 21.76 -13.36
C ALA A 102 32.67 20.55 -12.64
N PRO A 103 32.20 20.70 -11.38
CA PRO A 103 31.43 19.65 -10.71
C PRO A 103 30.22 19.21 -11.58
N PRO A 104 29.79 17.94 -11.51
CA PRO A 104 28.70 17.43 -12.34
C PRO A 104 27.43 18.28 -12.12
N PRO A 105 26.62 18.52 -13.16
CA PRO A 105 25.41 19.32 -13.02
C PRO A 105 24.49 18.65 -12.00
N GLU A 106 24.19 19.34 -10.91
CA GLU A 106 23.10 18.98 -10.02
C GLU A 106 21.85 18.77 -10.87
N LYS A 107 21.20 17.60 -10.71
CA LYS A 107 19.97 17.29 -11.47
C LYS A 107 19.01 18.45 -11.36
N THR A 108 18.43 18.84 -12.49
CA THR A 108 17.52 19.99 -12.51
C THR A 108 16.32 19.75 -11.59
N LEU A 109 15.71 20.80 -11.03
CA LEU A 109 14.53 20.67 -10.15
C LEU A 109 13.41 19.80 -10.77
N PRO A 110 13.04 19.95 -12.07
CA PRO A 110 12.06 19.06 -12.70
C PRO A 110 12.46 17.58 -12.70
N GLU A 111 13.75 17.25 -12.85
CA GLU A 111 14.23 15.87 -12.79
C GLU A 111 14.21 15.32 -11.37
N ARG A 112 14.60 16.12 -10.38
CA ARG A 112 14.48 15.79 -8.95
C ARG A 112 13.02 15.50 -8.58
N ILE A 113 12.09 16.33 -9.05
CA ILE A 113 10.64 16.11 -8.87
C ILE A 113 10.19 14.81 -9.52
N LYS A 114 10.62 14.49 -10.76
CA LYS A 114 10.25 13.22 -11.41
C LYS A 114 10.76 12.01 -10.60
N LEU A 115 12.00 12.05 -10.13
CA LEU A 115 12.58 10.98 -9.32
C LEU A 115 11.84 10.83 -7.99
N PHE A 116 11.53 11.95 -7.34
CA PHE A 116 10.74 11.98 -6.12
C PHE A 116 9.36 11.35 -6.33
N LEU A 117 8.57 11.85 -7.28
CA LEU A 117 7.23 11.31 -7.56
C LEU A 117 7.29 9.82 -7.96
N ASN A 118 8.36 9.38 -8.62
CA ASN A 118 8.58 7.97 -8.95
C ASN A 118 8.83 7.11 -7.70
N SER A 119 9.55 7.64 -6.71
CA SER A 119 9.84 6.95 -5.44
C SER A 119 8.62 6.87 -4.53
N VAL A 120 7.85 7.96 -4.43
CA VAL A 120 6.73 8.04 -3.49
C VAL A 120 5.52 7.23 -3.95
N ARG A 121 5.32 7.09 -5.27
CA ARG A 121 4.20 6.33 -5.88
C ARG A 121 2.82 6.67 -5.27
N LYS A 122 2.60 7.95 -4.97
CA LYS A 122 1.30 8.51 -4.57
C LYS A 122 1.12 9.91 -5.15
N SER A 123 -0.12 10.39 -5.15
CA SER A 123 -0.48 11.78 -5.43
C SER A 123 -0.13 12.63 -4.22
N VAL A 124 0.65 13.70 -4.44
CA VAL A 124 1.19 14.57 -3.39
C VAL A 124 0.95 16.03 -3.70
N SER A 125 0.91 16.90 -2.69
CA SER A 125 0.83 18.34 -2.88
C SER A 125 2.17 18.95 -3.28
N ALA A 126 2.14 20.21 -3.71
CA ALA A 126 3.37 20.93 -4.06
C ALA A 126 4.21 21.21 -2.81
N GLU A 127 3.56 21.49 -1.68
CA GLU A 127 4.14 21.71 -0.36
C GLU A 127 4.92 20.49 0.10
N TYR A 128 4.32 19.30 -0.02
CA TYR A 128 4.99 18.04 0.33
C TYR A 128 6.22 17.78 -0.53
N VAL A 129 6.14 18.08 -1.84
CA VAL A 129 7.30 17.94 -2.75
C VAL A 129 8.40 18.94 -2.38
N ALA A 130 8.03 20.18 -2.04
CA ALA A 130 8.95 21.25 -1.67
C ALA A 130 9.72 20.92 -0.38
N GLU A 131 9.00 20.48 0.65
CA GLU A 131 9.57 20.04 1.93
C GLU A 131 10.57 18.88 1.73
N ASN A 132 10.19 17.84 0.99
CA ASN A 132 11.04 16.66 0.77
C ASN A 132 12.22 16.90 -0.18
N LEU A 133 12.23 18.01 -0.93
CA LEU A 133 13.31 18.38 -1.83
C LEU A 133 14.12 19.58 -1.33
N GLY A 134 13.82 20.13 -0.15
CA GLY A 134 14.47 21.33 0.38
C GLY A 134 14.37 22.52 -0.59
N ALA A 135 13.23 22.67 -1.28
CA ALA A 135 13.02 23.68 -2.31
C ALA A 135 11.88 24.64 -1.95
N LEU A 136 11.85 25.83 -2.55
CA LEU A 136 10.74 26.76 -2.37
C LEU A 136 9.49 26.26 -3.09
N VAL A 137 8.34 26.33 -2.42
CA VAL A 137 7.04 25.89 -2.95
C VAL A 137 6.75 26.52 -4.32
N LYS A 138 7.00 27.83 -4.47
CA LYS A 138 6.80 28.56 -5.73
C LYS A 138 7.60 27.99 -6.90
N ASP A 139 8.84 27.57 -6.66
CA ASP A 139 9.71 27.00 -7.70
C ASP A 139 9.25 25.58 -8.06
N VAL A 140 8.85 24.81 -7.06
CA VAL A 140 8.25 23.48 -7.24
C VAL A 140 6.94 23.55 -8.03
N GLU A 141 6.05 24.49 -7.72
CA GLU A 141 4.81 24.70 -8.48
C GLU A 141 5.09 25.07 -9.94
N LYS A 142 6.06 25.96 -10.18
CA LYS A 142 6.46 26.34 -11.54
C LYS A 142 7.00 25.13 -12.30
N ALA A 143 7.86 24.33 -11.68
CA ALA A 143 8.40 23.11 -12.26
C ALA A 143 7.31 22.05 -12.52
N LEU A 144 6.41 21.81 -11.56
CA LEU A 144 5.26 20.91 -11.69
C LEU A 144 4.33 21.35 -12.83
N ASN A 145 4.03 22.64 -12.94
CA ASN A 145 3.20 23.17 -14.02
C ASN A 145 3.85 22.95 -15.40
N SER A 146 5.17 23.09 -15.51
CA SER A 146 5.91 22.72 -16.72
C SER A 146 5.79 21.22 -17.03
N LEU A 147 5.94 20.37 -16.01
CA LEU A 147 5.79 18.92 -16.15
C LEU A 147 4.35 18.51 -16.53
N VAL A 148 3.33 19.22 -16.05
CA VAL A 148 1.94 19.04 -16.45
C VAL A 148 1.73 19.43 -17.92
N LYS A 149 2.28 20.56 -18.37
CA LYS A 149 2.22 20.96 -19.79
C LYS A 149 2.87 19.92 -20.71
N SER A 150 3.97 19.33 -20.27
CA SER A 150 4.65 18.23 -20.98
C SER A 150 3.98 16.86 -20.85
N LYS A 151 2.85 16.75 -20.14
CA LYS A 151 2.08 15.51 -19.89
C LYS A 151 2.84 14.42 -19.11
N VAL A 152 4.00 14.72 -18.53
CA VAL A 152 4.76 13.79 -17.66
C VAL A 152 4.10 13.63 -16.30
N VAL A 153 3.55 14.73 -15.78
CA VAL A 153 2.82 14.81 -14.52
C VAL A 153 1.35 15.11 -14.81
N LYS A 154 0.44 14.53 -14.03
CA LYS A 154 -0.96 14.93 -13.98
C LYS A 154 -1.24 15.67 -12.67
N ARG A 155 -2.27 16.53 -12.70
CA ARG A 155 -2.79 17.20 -11.51
C ARG A 155 -4.31 17.09 -11.43
N SER A 156 -4.84 16.98 -10.22
CA SER A 156 -6.28 17.02 -9.93
C SER A 156 -6.49 17.26 -8.44
N ARG A 157 -7.73 17.51 -8.03
CA ARG A 157 -8.12 17.65 -6.63
C ARG A 157 -8.74 16.36 -6.12
N ALA A 158 -8.52 16.08 -4.84
CA ALA A 158 -9.25 15.01 -4.17
C ALA A 158 -10.72 15.42 -3.92
N VAL A 159 -11.60 14.45 -3.69
CA VAL A 159 -13.02 14.74 -3.46
C VAL A 159 -13.21 15.46 -2.12
N GLY A 160 -13.67 16.72 -2.17
CA GLY A 160 -13.85 17.54 -0.97
C GLY A 160 -12.54 18.13 -0.45
N ASP A 161 -11.56 18.30 -1.34
CA ASP A 161 -10.31 19.00 -1.08
C ASP A 161 -10.10 20.10 -2.13
N ASP A 162 -9.52 21.21 -1.72
CA ASP A 162 -9.24 22.37 -2.58
C ASP A 162 -7.79 22.35 -3.10
N GLU A 163 -6.92 21.60 -2.44
CA GLU A 163 -5.51 21.45 -2.79
C GLU A 163 -5.33 20.61 -4.07
N TYR A 164 -4.44 21.05 -4.95
CA TYR A 164 -4.04 20.27 -6.11
C TYR A 164 -3.01 19.22 -5.73
N LEU A 165 -3.27 17.99 -6.13
CA LEU A 165 -2.34 16.88 -6.01
C LEU A 165 -1.71 16.58 -7.36
N TYR A 166 -0.46 16.15 -7.33
CA TYR A 166 0.41 15.90 -8.47
C TYR A 166 0.95 14.47 -8.43
N TRP A 167 1.06 13.83 -9.59
CA TRP A 167 1.62 12.49 -9.73
C TRP A 167 2.15 12.24 -11.14
N LEU A 168 3.02 11.24 -11.30
CA LEU A 168 3.47 10.82 -12.63
C LEU A 168 2.33 10.19 -13.42
N SER A 169 2.15 10.64 -14.66
CA SER A 169 1.09 10.18 -15.57
C SER A 169 1.03 8.67 -15.73
N LYS A 170 2.20 8.01 -15.70
CA LYS A 170 2.35 6.56 -15.90
C LYS A 170 1.70 5.69 -14.82
N PHE A 171 1.43 6.24 -13.62
CA PHE A 171 0.87 5.46 -12.52
C PHE A 171 -0.66 5.37 -12.52
N GLY A 172 -1.34 6.24 -13.28
CA GLY A 172 -2.79 6.17 -13.43
C GLY A 172 -3.61 6.53 -12.19
N PHE A 173 -3.05 7.25 -11.21
CA PHE A 173 -3.80 7.71 -10.03
C PHE A 173 -4.97 8.62 -10.42
N GLU A 174 -6.03 8.60 -9.61
CA GLU A 174 -7.25 9.37 -9.82
C GLU A 174 -7.78 9.96 -8.50
N PRO A 175 -7.18 11.07 -8.01
CA PRO A 175 -7.62 11.73 -6.77
C PRO A 175 -9.10 12.12 -6.74
N SER A 176 -9.65 12.54 -7.87
CA SER A 176 -11.08 12.86 -8.02
C SER A 176 -12.00 11.66 -7.82
N LYS A 177 -11.46 10.44 -7.80
CA LYS A 177 -12.14 9.19 -7.43
C LYS A 177 -11.61 8.60 -6.12
N ASN A 178 -10.90 9.37 -5.30
CA ASN A 178 -10.23 8.96 -4.06
C ASN A 178 -9.19 7.83 -4.25
N VAL A 179 -8.57 7.73 -5.43
CA VAL A 179 -7.47 6.79 -5.70
C VAL A 179 -6.17 7.60 -5.72
N LEU A 180 -5.52 7.69 -4.57
CA LEU A 180 -4.38 8.59 -4.34
C LEU A 180 -3.02 7.92 -4.51
N GLY A 181 -2.94 6.61 -4.72
CA GLY A 181 -1.67 5.90 -4.84
C GLY A 181 -1.87 4.48 -5.31
N GLU A 182 -0.89 3.63 -5.03
CA GLU A 182 -1.02 2.18 -5.19
C GLU A 182 -2.24 1.64 -4.44
N VAL A 183 -2.79 0.55 -4.98
CA VAL A 183 -3.92 -0.17 -4.39
C VAL A 183 -3.49 -1.59 -4.08
N LEU A 184 -4.05 -2.17 -3.02
CA LEU A 184 -3.83 -3.55 -2.66
C LEU A 184 -4.92 -4.42 -3.31
N ALA A 185 -4.54 -5.28 -4.25
CA ALA A 185 -5.47 -6.24 -4.83
C ALA A 185 -5.44 -7.56 -4.05
N ILE A 186 -6.61 -8.07 -3.68
CA ILE A 186 -6.74 -9.45 -3.20
C ILE A 186 -6.89 -10.37 -4.42
N PRO A 187 -6.06 -11.42 -4.57
CA PRO A 187 -6.16 -12.34 -5.70
C PRO A 187 -7.52 -13.03 -5.80
N THR A 188 -7.99 -13.21 -7.02
CA THR A 188 -9.16 -14.05 -7.29
C THR A 188 -8.72 -15.51 -7.29
N ARG A 189 -9.23 -16.30 -6.35
CA ARG A 189 -8.93 -17.74 -6.22
C ARG A 189 -10.12 -18.62 -6.58
N ILE A 190 -11.34 -18.07 -6.57
CA ILE A 190 -12.57 -18.80 -6.82
C ILE A 190 -13.13 -18.41 -8.18
N THR A 191 -13.19 -19.39 -9.06
CA THR A 191 -13.80 -19.30 -10.39
C THR A 191 -15.32 -19.16 -10.30
N GLN A 192 -15.97 -18.77 -11.40
CA GLN A 192 -17.43 -18.70 -11.47
C GLN A 192 -18.11 -20.07 -11.19
N VAL A 193 -17.51 -21.16 -11.66
CA VAL A 193 -18.06 -22.52 -11.49
C VAL A 193 -18.00 -22.93 -10.02
N GLU A 194 -16.85 -22.74 -9.37
CA GLU A 194 -16.69 -22.98 -7.93
C GLU A 194 -17.61 -22.07 -7.11
N ALA A 195 -17.80 -20.82 -7.56
CA ALA A 195 -18.70 -19.89 -6.91
C ALA A 195 -20.15 -20.41 -6.90
N PHE A 196 -20.65 -20.92 -8.02
CA PHE A 196 -21.97 -21.56 -8.08
C PHE A 196 -22.05 -22.80 -7.18
N ASN A 197 -21.01 -23.63 -7.15
CA ASN A 197 -20.97 -24.83 -6.34
C ASN A 197 -21.04 -24.50 -4.83
N ARG A 198 -20.19 -23.57 -4.36
CA ARG A 198 -20.18 -23.12 -2.96
C ARG A 198 -21.51 -22.45 -2.56
N ALA A 199 -22.09 -21.67 -3.46
CA ALA A 199 -23.33 -20.93 -3.21
C ALA A 199 -24.61 -21.79 -3.30
N LYS A 200 -24.54 -23.04 -3.78
CA LYS A 200 -25.70 -23.92 -3.96
C LYS A 200 -26.46 -24.18 -2.65
N SER A 201 -25.75 -24.24 -1.53
CA SER A 201 -26.33 -24.39 -0.18
C SER A 201 -27.17 -23.18 0.24
N TRP A 202 -26.94 -22.01 -0.36
CA TRP A 202 -27.65 -20.76 -0.05
C TRP A 202 -28.92 -20.55 -0.89
N LEU A 203 -29.23 -21.46 -1.83
CA LEU A 203 -30.47 -21.45 -2.61
C LEU A 203 -31.67 -21.93 -1.78
N GLU A 204 -32.81 -21.25 -1.92
CA GLU A 204 -34.07 -21.63 -1.29
C GLU A 204 -34.53 -23.02 -1.79
N GLY A 205 -34.98 -23.87 -0.88
CA GLY A 205 -35.46 -25.22 -1.15
C GLY A 205 -34.81 -26.28 -0.26
N SER A 206 -35.28 -27.51 -0.36
CA SER A 206 -34.72 -28.65 0.38
C SER A 206 -33.37 -29.07 -0.22
N LEU A 207 -32.68 -29.99 0.45
CA LEU A 207 -31.44 -30.61 -0.06
C LEU A 207 -31.66 -31.29 -1.42
N PHE A 208 -32.82 -31.91 -1.63
CA PHE A 208 -33.15 -32.67 -2.84
C PHE A 208 -33.90 -31.87 -3.91
N SER A 209 -34.52 -30.73 -3.55
CA SER A 209 -35.30 -29.92 -4.50
C SER A 209 -35.08 -28.42 -4.26
N LYS A 210 -34.19 -27.84 -5.07
CA LYS A 210 -33.95 -26.39 -5.10
C LYS A 210 -35.06 -25.69 -5.89
N LYS A 211 -35.70 -24.74 -5.22
CA LYS A 211 -36.76 -23.87 -5.79
C LYS A 211 -36.18 -22.71 -6.59
N GLU A 212 -34.90 -22.44 -6.40
CA GLU A 212 -34.14 -21.40 -7.09
C GLU A 212 -33.04 -21.99 -7.98
N GLU A 213 -32.60 -21.20 -8.95
CA GLU A 213 -31.45 -21.50 -9.81
C GLU A 213 -30.64 -20.24 -10.12
N PHE A 214 -29.35 -20.42 -10.37
CA PHE A 214 -28.49 -19.37 -10.91
C PHE A 214 -28.81 -19.15 -12.38
N TYR A 215 -28.84 -17.90 -12.81
CA TYR A 215 -29.06 -17.58 -14.23
C TYR A 215 -28.00 -16.63 -14.81
N ASP A 216 -27.19 -16.00 -13.97
CA ASP A 216 -26.14 -15.07 -14.37
C ASP A 216 -25.15 -14.87 -13.21
N ALA A 217 -23.92 -14.45 -13.51
CA ALA A 217 -22.92 -14.07 -12.53
C ALA A 217 -22.14 -12.85 -13.02
N LYS A 218 -21.84 -11.92 -12.12
CA LYS A 218 -21.02 -10.75 -12.42
C LYS A 218 -19.83 -10.67 -11.49
N PHE A 219 -18.64 -10.60 -12.06
CA PHE A 219 -17.41 -10.32 -11.34
C PHE A 219 -17.20 -8.81 -11.20
N SER A 220 -16.72 -8.38 -10.03
CA SER A 220 -16.36 -6.98 -9.78
C SER A 220 -15.41 -6.86 -8.60
N HIS A 221 -14.78 -5.69 -8.43
CA HIS A 221 -14.05 -5.37 -7.21
C HIS A 221 -14.86 -4.42 -6.33
N MET A 222 -14.75 -4.59 -5.02
CA MET A 222 -15.25 -3.64 -4.02
C MET A 222 -14.09 -2.91 -3.36
N PRO A 223 -14.14 -1.58 -3.28
CA PRO A 223 -13.11 -0.80 -2.61
C PRO A 223 -13.32 -0.83 -1.09
N ILE A 224 -12.25 -1.12 -0.36
CA ILE A 224 -12.19 -1.19 1.10
C ILE A 224 -10.99 -0.35 1.55
N TRP A 225 -11.15 0.42 2.62
CA TRP A 225 -10.04 1.06 3.29
C TRP A 225 -9.47 0.11 4.33
N LYS A 226 -8.20 -0.26 4.20
CA LYS A 226 -7.39 -0.84 5.29
C LYS A 226 -6.80 0.33 6.05
N VAL A 227 -7.12 0.49 7.33
CA VAL A 227 -6.73 1.65 8.13
C VAL A 227 -5.98 1.19 9.37
N SER A 228 -4.72 1.59 9.52
CA SER A 228 -3.96 1.40 10.76
C SER A 228 -4.27 2.57 11.69
N ALA A 229 -4.61 2.28 12.94
CA ALA A 229 -4.95 3.28 13.94
C ALA A 229 -4.36 2.93 15.30
N THR A 230 -4.00 3.94 16.08
CA THR A 230 -3.55 3.77 17.46
C THR A 230 -4.73 3.91 18.44
N ARG A 231 -4.65 3.16 19.53
CA ARG A 231 -5.55 3.27 20.68
C ARG A 231 -4.75 3.28 21.98
N GLU A 232 -5.25 4.00 22.97
CA GLU A 232 -4.74 3.90 24.34
C GLU A 232 -5.36 2.69 25.03
N ALA A 233 -4.57 1.64 25.28
CA ALA A 233 -5.00 0.52 26.08
C ALA A 233 -4.84 0.86 27.58
N LYS A 234 -5.94 0.78 28.34
CA LYS A 234 -5.89 0.92 29.80
C LYS A 234 -5.29 -0.33 30.43
N ARG A 235 -4.20 -0.17 31.18
CA ARG A 235 -3.70 -1.20 32.12
C ARG A 235 -3.67 -0.62 33.54
N LEU A 236 -3.72 -1.52 34.52
CA LEU A 236 -3.67 -1.21 35.95
C LEU A 236 -2.42 -0.37 36.28
N LEU A 237 -2.57 0.68 37.09
CA LEU A 237 -1.54 1.61 37.59
C LEU A 237 -0.75 2.40 36.52
N PHE A 238 -1.23 3.61 36.22
CA PHE A 238 -0.53 4.78 35.62
C PHE A 238 0.22 4.66 34.29
N PHE A 239 0.35 3.48 33.68
CA PHE A 239 0.99 3.32 32.37
C PHE A 239 -0.04 3.04 31.27
N SER A 240 -0.21 3.99 30.34
CA SER A 240 -0.92 3.77 29.08
C SER A 240 0.03 3.12 28.08
N LYS A 241 -0.44 2.10 27.38
CA LYS A 241 0.28 1.52 26.24
C LYS A 241 -0.50 1.86 24.98
N GLU A 242 0.17 2.47 24.00
CA GLU A 242 -0.41 2.60 22.66
C GLU A 242 -0.35 1.25 21.96
N GLU A 243 -1.51 0.77 21.52
CA GLU A 243 -1.64 -0.40 20.66
C GLU A 243 -2.02 0.05 19.26
N VAL A 244 -1.45 -0.63 18.25
CA VAL A 244 -1.74 -0.39 16.83
C VAL A 244 -2.65 -1.49 16.35
N ASP A 245 -3.85 -1.10 15.92
CA ASP A 245 -4.84 -2.01 15.34
C ASP A 245 -5.09 -1.66 13.88
N THR A 246 -5.56 -2.66 13.13
CA THR A 246 -5.98 -2.49 11.74
C THR A 246 -7.50 -2.60 11.63
N TYR A 247 -8.10 -1.72 10.83
CA TYR A 247 -9.55 -1.66 10.61
C TYR A 247 -9.86 -1.69 9.13
N TYR A 248 -10.78 -2.57 8.74
CA TYR A 248 -11.24 -2.67 7.35
C TYR A 248 -12.61 -2.03 7.22
N VAL A 249 -12.73 -1.01 6.37
CA VAL A 249 -13.97 -0.23 6.22
C VAL A 249 -14.38 -0.19 4.76
N SER A 250 -15.65 -0.53 4.46
CA SER A 250 -16.18 -0.40 3.10
C SER A 250 -16.06 1.05 2.61
N ALA A 251 -15.38 1.26 1.49
CA ALA A 251 -15.27 2.59 0.90
C ALA A 251 -16.55 3.01 0.12
N VAL A 252 -17.59 2.16 0.14
CA VAL A 252 -18.89 2.38 -0.48
C VAL A 252 -19.93 2.80 0.55
N THR A 253 -19.98 2.11 1.69
CA THR A 253 -21.01 2.30 2.73
C THR A 253 -20.47 2.83 4.05
N GLY A 254 -19.16 2.76 4.25
CA GLY A 254 -18.50 3.08 5.51
C GLY A 254 -18.70 2.01 6.58
N ALA A 255 -19.26 0.86 6.24
CA ALA A 255 -19.44 -0.24 7.19
C ALA A 255 -18.07 -0.84 7.57
N LEU A 256 -17.85 -1.09 8.85
CA LEU A 256 -16.66 -1.83 9.31
C LEU A 256 -16.84 -3.31 8.95
N ILE A 257 -15.75 -3.96 8.59
CA ILE A 257 -15.73 -5.33 8.08
C ILE A 257 -15.09 -6.22 9.13
N SER A 258 -15.73 -7.36 9.39
CA SER A 258 -15.12 -8.45 10.16
C SER A 258 -15.36 -9.78 9.46
N LEU A 259 -14.54 -10.76 9.79
CA LEU A 259 -14.66 -12.14 9.32
C LEU A 259 -15.32 -13.00 10.38
N GLU A 260 -16.26 -13.84 9.94
CA GLU A 260 -16.79 -14.96 10.71
C GLU A 260 -16.72 -16.24 9.85
N ARG A 261 -17.02 -17.40 10.46
CA ARG A 261 -16.97 -18.68 9.75
C ARG A 261 -17.93 -18.68 8.55
N GLY A 262 -17.38 -18.67 7.35
CA GLY A 262 -18.14 -18.68 6.10
C GLY A 262 -18.81 -17.36 5.70
N ALA A 263 -18.60 -16.27 6.45
CA ALA A 263 -19.22 -14.97 6.18
C ALA A 263 -18.27 -13.79 6.39
N MET A 264 -18.42 -12.77 5.55
CA MET A 264 -17.80 -11.45 5.73
C MET A 264 -18.91 -10.47 6.13
N LEU A 265 -18.82 -9.96 7.34
CA LEU A 265 -19.85 -9.13 7.95
C LEU A 265 -19.55 -7.65 7.75
N PHE A 266 -20.55 -6.88 7.33
CA PHE A 266 -20.48 -5.44 7.14
C PHE A 266 -21.37 -4.73 8.15
N HIS A 267 -20.73 -4.23 9.21
CA HIS A 267 -21.36 -3.67 10.39
C HIS A 267 -21.61 -2.17 10.23
N THR A 268 -22.78 -1.72 10.66
CA THR A 268 -23.15 -0.28 10.63
C THR A 268 -22.94 0.37 11.98
N VAL A 269 -23.24 -0.39 13.02
CA VAL A 269 -23.06 -0.08 14.44
C VAL A 269 -22.38 -1.31 15.05
N MET A 270 -21.36 -1.09 15.87
CA MET A 270 -20.66 -2.15 16.58
C MET A 270 -21.52 -2.68 17.73
N THR A 271 -21.76 -3.99 17.77
CA THR A 271 -22.37 -4.66 18.93
C THR A 271 -21.34 -5.42 19.77
N LYS A 272 -20.20 -5.80 19.17
CA LYS A 272 -19.05 -6.42 19.83
C LYS A 272 -17.94 -5.36 20.01
N SER A 273 -17.10 -5.52 21.03
CA SER A 273 -15.89 -4.69 21.18
C SER A 273 -15.02 -4.85 19.93
N ALA A 274 -14.56 -3.73 19.36
CA ALA A 274 -13.78 -3.74 18.13
C ALA A 274 -12.49 -4.60 18.23
N GLU A 275 -11.94 -4.71 19.43
CA GLU A 275 -10.76 -5.52 19.79
C GLU A 275 -10.90 -7.03 19.55
N LYS A 276 -12.13 -7.54 19.38
CA LYS A 276 -12.39 -8.99 19.22
C LYS A 276 -12.81 -9.35 17.80
N LEU A 277 -12.75 -8.41 16.87
CA LEU A 277 -13.16 -8.65 15.50
C LEU A 277 -12.01 -9.31 14.75
N LYS A 278 -12.25 -10.54 14.28
CA LYS A 278 -11.38 -11.16 13.30
C LYS A 278 -11.41 -10.34 12.01
N ASP A 279 -10.28 -9.96 11.47
CA ASP A 279 -10.17 -9.17 10.25
C ASP A 279 -9.44 -9.92 9.12
N PHE A 280 -9.03 -9.22 8.06
CA PHE A 280 -8.38 -9.86 6.91
C PHE A 280 -6.92 -10.27 7.18
N ASP A 281 -6.22 -9.60 8.10
CA ASP A 281 -4.86 -9.96 8.47
C ASP A 281 -4.84 -11.24 9.34
N ASP A 282 -5.98 -11.63 9.94
CA ASP A 282 -6.14 -12.89 10.70
C ASP A 282 -6.47 -14.13 9.83
N ASP A 283 -6.48 -14.01 8.51
CA ASP A 283 -6.83 -15.08 7.57
C ASP A 283 -5.73 -15.33 6.54
N ASP A 284 -5.03 -16.45 6.69
CA ASP A 284 -3.91 -16.85 5.82
C ASP A 284 -4.32 -17.04 4.35
N ASP A 285 -5.61 -17.24 4.06
CA ASP A 285 -6.11 -17.31 2.68
C ASP A 285 -6.22 -15.94 2.01
N ILE A 286 -6.12 -14.85 2.78
CA ILE A 286 -6.18 -13.48 2.26
C ILE A 286 -4.76 -12.91 2.17
N THR A 287 -4.34 -12.68 0.94
CA THR A 287 -3.05 -12.05 0.62
C THR A 287 -3.27 -10.74 -0.12
N PHE A 288 -2.40 -9.75 0.10
CA PHE A 288 -2.46 -8.44 -0.56
C PHE A 288 -1.33 -8.31 -1.58
N ILE A 289 -1.66 -7.95 -2.81
CA ILE A 289 -0.69 -7.66 -3.87
C ILE A 289 -0.76 -6.18 -4.24
N PRO A 290 0.30 -5.39 -4.02
CA PRO A 290 0.36 -4.01 -4.50
C PRO A 290 0.21 -3.95 -6.03
N ARG A 291 -0.63 -3.03 -6.49
CA ARG A 291 -0.89 -2.78 -7.91
C ARG A 291 -0.94 -1.28 -8.16
N LEU A 292 -0.39 -0.88 -9.30
CA LEU A 292 -0.65 0.47 -9.79
C LEU A 292 -2.10 0.53 -10.30
N PRO A 293 -2.81 1.65 -10.12
CA PRO A 293 -4.16 1.82 -10.65
C PRO A 293 -4.33 1.52 -12.13
N ILE A 294 -3.31 1.81 -12.95
CA ILE A 294 -3.31 1.50 -14.39
C ILE A 294 -3.30 -0.01 -14.69
N GLU A 295 -2.80 -0.83 -13.78
CA GLU A 295 -2.74 -2.30 -13.94
C GLU A 295 -4.09 -2.96 -13.60
N VAL A 296 -4.99 -2.23 -12.94
CA VAL A 296 -6.32 -2.72 -12.58
C VAL A 296 -7.29 -2.35 -13.71
N PRO A 297 -7.90 -3.34 -14.40
CA PRO A 297 -8.74 -3.08 -15.57
C PRO A 297 -9.86 -2.07 -15.32
N ARG A 298 -10.41 -2.06 -14.10
CA ARG A 298 -11.41 -1.10 -13.67
C ARG A 298 -11.42 -0.94 -12.16
N ILE A 299 -11.06 0.26 -11.70
CA ILE A 299 -11.20 0.60 -10.29
C ILE A 299 -12.65 0.99 -10.00
N PRO A 300 -13.29 0.36 -9.00
CA PRO A 300 -14.64 0.71 -8.60
C PRO A 300 -14.70 2.12 -8.00
N LYS A 301 -15.88 2.76 -8.05
CA LYS A 301 -16.06 4.10 -7.47
C LYS A 301 -15.91 4.04 -5.95
N VAL A 302 -14.92 4.76 -5.42
CA VAL A 302 -14.71 4.98 -3.99
C VAL A 302 -15.62 6.14 -3.55
N LYS A 303 -16.72 5.82 -2.86
CA LYS A 303 -17.75 6.81 -2.50
C LYS A 303 -17.38 7.63 -1.28
N ILE A 304 -16.66 7.02 -0.35
CA ILE A 304 -16.24 7.64 0.92
C ILE A 304 -14.72 7.74 0.91
N GLY A 305 -14.21 8.96 0.88
CA GLY A 305 -12.77 9.24 0.92
C GLY A 305 -12.17 9.05 2.32
N MET A 306 -10.84 8.98 2.37
CA MET A 306 -10.04 8.71 3.57
C MET A 306 -10.40 9.61 4.76
N LYS A 307 -10.47 10.94 4.56
CA LYS A 307 -10.79 11.90 5.65
C LYS A 307 -12.10 11.54 6.37
N LYS A 308 -13.15 11.17 5.62
CA LYS A 308 -14.44 10.78 6.20
C LYS A 308 -14.37 9.45 6.96
N ILE A 309 -13.56 8.50 6.49
CA ILE A 309 -13.33 7.22 7.17
C ILE A 309 -12.58 7.45 8.47
N TYR A 310 -11.57 8.32 8.47
CA TYR A 310 -10.80 8.66 9.67
C TYR A 310 -11.70 9.29 10.73
N SER A 311 -12.49 10.30 10.36
CA SER A 311 -13.47 10.91 11.26
C SER A 311 -14.46 9.86 11.79
N LYS A 312 -14.91 8.93 10.94
CA LYS A 312 -15.82 7.87 11.36
C LYS A 312 -15.17 6.98 12.42
N LEU A 313 -13.97 6.45 12.17
CA LEU A 313 -13.28 5.55 13.12
C LEU A 313 -13.01 6.25 14.45
N LYS A 314 -12.57 7.51 14.42
CA LYS A 314 -12.40 8.33 15.62
C LYS A 314 -13.70 8.48 16.41
N LEU A 315 -14.81 8.78 15.74
CA LEU A 315 -16.12 8.96 16.39
C LEU A 315 -16.73 7.65 16.89
N THR A 316 -16.58 6.55 16.15
CA THR A 316 -17.25 5.28 16.46
C THR A 316 -16.46 4.39 17.39
N LEU A 317 -15.12 4.42 17.31
CA LEU A 317 -14.24 3.52 18.07
C LEU A 317 -13.29 4.26 19.02
N GLY A 318 -13.22 5.60 18.95
CA GLY A 318 -12.29 6.38 19.78
C GLY A 318 -10.82 6.23 19.38
N VAL A 319 -10.53 5.63 18.22
CA VAL A 319 -9.15 5.38 17.75
C VAL A 319 -8.58 6.58 16.99
N LYS A 320 -7.26 6.66 16.90
CA LYS A 320 -6.54 7.68 16.12
C LYS A 320 -5.94 7.04 14.85
N PRO A 321 -6.58 7.22 13.68
CA PRO A 321 -6.05 6.73 12.41
C PRO A 321 -4.68 7.34 12.09
N VAL A 322 -3.76 6.51 11.63
CA VAL A 322 -2.38 6.88 11.27
C VAL A 322 -2.19 6.79 9.76
N TYR A 323 -2.54 5.66 9.18
CA TYR A 323 -2.27 5.36 7.78
C TYR A 323 -3.41 4.55 7.16
N SER A 324 -3.58 4.65 5.84
CA SER A 324 -4.57 3.85 5.14
C SER A 324 -4.20 3.51 3.71
N GLU A 325 -4.66 2.35 3.28
CA GLU A 325 -4.49 1.80 1.94
C GLU A 325 -5.84 1.42 1.35
N LEU A 326 -5.96 1.57 0.03
CA LEU A 326 -7.15 1.14 -0.68
C LEU A 326 -6.99 -0.31 -1.13
N VAL A 327 -7.81 -1.19 -0.57
CA VAL A 327 -7.90 -2.61 -0.90
C VAL A 327 -9.02 -2.86 -1.92
N LEU A 328 -8.76 -3.70 -2.91
CA LEU A 328 -9.72 -4.19 -3.89
C LEU A 328 -10.10 -5.64 -3.57
N LEU A 329 -11.27 -5.83 -2.99
CA LEU A 329 -11.84 -7.15 -2.72
C LEU A 329 -12.54 -7.68 -3.97
N PRO A 330 -12.14 -8.82 -4.54
CA PRO A 330 -12.83 -9.42 -5.67
C PRO A 330 -14.14 -10.07 -5.20
N ILE A 331 -15.23 -9.83 -5.93
CA ILE A 331 -16.59 -10.25 -5.54
C ILE A 331 -17.32 -10.84 -6.73
N TRP A 332 -17.96 -11.98 -6.45
CA TRP A 332 -19.01 -12.55 -7.28
C TRP A 332 -20.39 -12.05 -6.85
N ASN A 333 -21.13 -11.48 -7.80
CA ASN A 333 -22.56 -11.23 -7.70
C ASN A 333 -23.30 -12.31 -8.49
N LEU A 334 -23.76 -13.33 -7.79
CA LEU A 334 -24.48 -14.46 -8.38
C LEU A 334 -25.97 -14.10 -8.43
N LYS A 335 -26.55 -14.03 -9.62
CA LYS A 335 -27.97 -13.74 -9.78
C LYS A 335 -28.78 -15.01 -9.75
N VAL A 336 -29.81 -14.99 -8.92
CA VAL A 336 -30.67 -16.13 -8.61
C VAL A 336 -32.11 -15.78 -8.96
N LYS A 337 -32.82 -16.72 -9.57
CA LYS A 337 -34.26 -16.61 -9.83
C LYS A 337 -34.98 -17.82 -9.26
N HIS A 338 -36.20 -17.62 -8.79
CA HIS A 338 -37.07 -18.72 -8.42
C HIS A 338 -37.62 -19.38 -9.69
N LYS A 339 -37.65 -20.72 -9.73
CA LYS A 339 -38.02 -21.49 -10.94
C LYS A 339 -39.48 -21.29 -11.35
N LYS A 340 -40.38 -21.23 -10.35
CA LYS A 340 -41.84 -21.10 -10.54
C LYS A 340 -42.42 -19.70 -10.26
N LYS A 341 -41.67 -18.83 -9.59
CA LYS A 341 -42.16 -17.51 -9.14
C LYS A 341 -41.31 -16.48 -9.86
N ASN A 342 -41.89 -15.35 -10.25
CA ASN A 342 -41.10 -14.25 -10.84
C ASN A 342 -40.31 -13.45 -9.77
N LYS A 343 -39.68 -14.15 -8.83
CA LYS A 343 -38.85 -13.58 -7.77
C LYS A 343 -37.39 -13.74 -8.16
N LYS A 344 -36.63 -12.64 -8.10
CA LYS A 344 -35.19 -12.60 -8.35
C LYS A 344 -34.48 -12.03 -7.14
N ARG A 345 -33.27 -12.50 -6.89
CA ARG A 345 -32.36 -11.95 -5.88
C ARG A 345 -30.92 -12.14 -6.29
N SER A 346 -30.01 -11.58 -5.50
CA SER A 346 -28.58 -11.73 -5.70
C SER A 346 -27.91 -12.27 -4.44
N ILE A 347 -26.91 -13.10 -4.65
CA ILE A 347 -26.00 -13.60 -3.63
C ILE A 347 -24.64 -12.95 -3.89
N PHE A 348 -23.99 -12.48 -2.82
CA PHE A 348 -22.68 -11.85 -2.88
C PHE A 348 -21.69 -12.70 -2.11
N MET A 349 -20.54 -12.94 -2.73
CA MET A 349 -19.51 -13.77 -2.17
C MET A 349 -18.15 -13.21 -2.59
N ASP A 350 -17.18 -13.22 -1.68
CA ASP A 350 -15.82 -12.84 -2.05
C ASP A 350 -15.19 -13.96 -2.89
N ALA A 351 -14.43 -13.57 -3.91
CA ALA A 351 -13.83 -14.51 -4.84
C ALA A 351 -12.42 -14.97 -4.40
N ALA A 352 -12.01 -14.65 -3.17
CA ALA A 352 -10.73 -15.06 -2.60
C ALA A 352 -10.88 -16.30 -1.72
N THR A 353 -11.85 -16.28 -0.81
CA THR A 353 -12.09 -17.27 0.24
C THR A 353 -13.45 -17.94 0.13
N GLY A 354 -14.42 -17.29 -0.54
CA GLY A 354 -15.73 -17.87 -0.81
C GLY A 354 -16.73 -17.66 0.32
N ARG A 355 -16.46 -16.70 1.21
CA ARG A 355 -17.38 -16.28 2.25
C ARG A 355 -18.50 -15.43 1.64
N ARG A 356 -19.68 -15.62 2.21
CA ARG A 356 -20.85 -14.81 1.84
C ARG A 356 -20.70 -13.40 2.42
N LEU A 357 -20.96 -12.38 1.61
CA LEU A 357 -21.07 -11.01 2.11
C LEU A 357 -22.45 -10.80 2.76
N VAL A 358 -22.45 -10.33 4.00
CA VAL A 358 -23.64 -10.13 4.83
C VAL A 358 -23.63 -8.74 5.45
N GLY A 359 -24.80 -8.11 5.61
CA GLY A 359 -24.93 -6.80 6.22
C GLY A 359 -24.88 -5.64 5.22
N ASN A 360 -24.35 -4.49 5.65
CA ASN A 360 -24.42 -3.22 4.92
C ASN A 360 -23.23 -3.00 3.96
N PHE A 361 -23.06 -3.90 2.99
CA PHE A 361 -22.01 -3.79 1.95
C PHE A 361 -22.45 -3.07 0.67
N LYS A 362 -23.75 -2.76 0.53
CA LYS A 362 -24.30 -2.00 -0.60
C LYS A 362 -24.92 -0.70 -0.13
N SER A 363 -24.79 0.34 -0.96
CA SER A 363 -25.59 1.54 -0.76
C SER A 363 -27.05 1.18 -0.93
N LYS A 364 -27.88 1.44 0.10
CA LYS A 364 -29.34 1.44 -0.06
C LYS A 364 -29.65 2.43 -1.18
N ALA A 365 -30.30 1.96 -2.25
CA ALA A 365 -30.86 2.88 -3.24
C ALA A 365 -31.82 3.80 -2.48
N GLN A 366 -31.68 5.11 -2.64
CA GLN A 366 -32.71 6.03 -2.18
C GLN A 366 -34.01 5.55 -2.84
N SER A 367 -34.94 5.06 -2.03
CA SER A 367 -36.32 4.87 -2.46
C SER A 367 -36.75 6.18 -3.13
N PRO A 368 -37.35 6.15 -4.33
CA PRO A 368 -37.84 7.38 -4.94
C PRO A 368 -38.75 8.03 -3.91
N ARG A 369 -38.40 9.25 -3.49
CA ARG A 369 -39.31 10.07 -2.68
C ARG A 369 -40.62 10.08 -3.46
N LYS A 370 -41.67 9.48 -2.90
CA LYS A 370 -43.02 9.72 -3.39
C LYS A 370 -43.18 11.24 -3.36
N ARG A 371 -43.24 11.84 -4.54
CA ARG A 371 -43.70 13.22 -4.71
C ARG A 371 -45.19 13.23 -4.53
#